data_AF-A0A816B906-F1
#
_entry.id   AF-A0A816B906-F1
#
_cell.length_a   1.000
_cell.length_b   1.000
_cell.length_c   1.000
_cell.angle_alpha   90.00
_cell.angle_beta   90.00
_cell.angle_gamma   90.00
#
_symmetry.space_group_name_H-M   'P 1'
#
loop_
_entity.id
_entity.type
_entity.pdbx_description
1 polymer ?
#
loop_
_entity_poly.entity_id
_entity_poly.type
_entity_poly.pdbx_seq_one_letter_code
_entity_poly.pdbx_strand_id
1 'polypeptide(L)'
;MRQVLDQLFSVYKDYLITITNKLRYFHNLSPHRIKQFSFNDAEQLCSIIPGFSSPSLVLMEFELLRSAISACTTIDQVIAHLKTVGHAYPRASLVYNFLVTLPVSVASNERSFSKMKIIKNDLRNALKNEKFTHLILCAAEYDILSTADLDKMAAEWGQMKNRRVKVTCDK
;
A
#
# COMPACT_ATOMS: atom_id res chain seq x y z
N MET A 1 5.52 -15.41 -24.76
CA MET A 1 5.87 -14.24 -23.92
C MET A 1 4.74 -13.22 -23.78
N ARG A 2 4.01 -12.84 -24.86
CA ARG A 2 2.76 -12.04 -24.76
C ARG A 2 1.72 -12.69 -23.83
N GLN A 3 1.44 -13.98 -24.02
CA GLN A 3 0.49 -14.74 -23.17
C GLN A 3 0.75 -14.64 -21.67
N VAL A 4 2.00 -14.75 -21.21
CA VAL A 4 2.34 -14.68 -19.76
C VAL A 4 2.15 -13.26 -19.22
N LEU A 5 2.42 -12.26 -20.05
CA LEU A 5 2.24 -10.85 -19.74
C LEU A 5 0.76 -10.47 -19.70
N ASP A 6 -0.01 -10.95 -20.66
CA ASP A 6 -1.46 -10.77 -20.73
C ASP A 6 -2.16 -11.46 -19.55
N GLN A 7 -1.67 -12.64 -19.15
CA GLN A 7 -2.12 -13.33 -17.93
C GLN A 7 -1.79 -12.53 -16.67
N LEU A 8 -0.56 -12.00 -16.54
CA LEU A 8 -0.18 -11.15 -15.40
C LEU A 8 -1.01 -9.85 -15.33
N PHE A 9 -1.26 -9.22 -16.48
CA PHE A 9 -2.09 -8.02 -16.55
C PHE A 9 -3.57 -8.34 -16.25
N SER A 10 -4.08 -9.49 -16.69
CA SER A 10 -5.43 -9.95 -16.33
C SER A 10 -5.52 -10.17 -14.82
N VAL A 11 -4.62 -10.94 -14.23
CA VAL A 11 -4.58 -11.21 -12.79
C VAL A 11 -4.46 -9.91 -12.00
N TYR A 12 -3.63 -8.97 -12.45
CA TYR A 12 -3.50 -7.66 -11.80
C TYR A 12 -4.77 -6.84 -11.92
N LYS A 13 -5.43 -6.84 -13.08
CA LYS A 13 -6.70 -6.14 -13.29
C LYS A 13 -7.80 -6.72 -12.43
N ASP A 14 -7.90 -8.04 -12.35
CA ASP A 14 -8.87 -8.76 -11.51
C ASP A 14 -8.61 -8.49 -10.02
N TYR A 15 -7.34 -8.45 -9.62
CA TYR A 15 -6.91 -8.07 -8.28
C TYR A 15 -7.26 -6.61 -7.95
N LEU A 16 -6.99 -5.68 -8.85
CA LEU A 16 -7.36 -4.27 -8.69
C LEU A 16 -8.87 -4.08 -8.60
N ILE A 17 -9.65 -4.78 -9.43
CA ILE A 17 -11.12 -4.74 -9.36
C ILE A 17 -11.58 -5.27 -8.00
N THR A 18 -11.01 -6.39 -7.55
CA THR A 18 -11.32 -6.99 -6.26
C THR A 18 -11.00 -6.04 -5.10
N ILE A 19 -9.84 -5.39 -5.11
CA ILE A 19 -9.47 -4.38 -4.12
C ILE A 19 -10.40 -3.18 -4.21
N THR A 20 -10.65 -2.65 -5.40
CA THR A 20 -11.50 -1.47 -5.60
C THR A 20 -12.89 -1.73 -5.05
N ASN A 21 -13.44 -2.93 -5.25
CA ASN A 21 -14.73 -3.33 -4.68
C ASN A 21 -14.69 -3.40 -3.15
N LYS A 22 -13.60 -3.91 -2.56
CA LYS A 22 -13.41 -3.91 -1.09
C LYS A 22 -13.18 -2.51 -0.50
N LEU A 23 -12.59 -1.59 -1.26
CA LEU A 23 -12.38 -0.21 -0.83
C LEU A 23 -13.67 0.61 -0.84
N ARG A 24 -14.71 0.19 -1.59
CA ARG A 24 -16.01 0.88 -1.60
C ARG A 24 -16.65 0.97 -0.21
N TYR A 25 -16.34 0.04 0.69
CA TYR A 25 -16.88 0.05 2.06
C TYR A 25 -16.39 1.24 2.90
N PHE A 26 -15.33 1.92 2.47
CA PHE A 26 -14.76 3.09 3.14
C PHE A 26 -15.31 4.43 2.60
N HIS A 27 -16.19 4.40 1.60
CA HIS A 27 -16.65 5.58 0.87
C HIS A 27 -17.50 6.56 1.68
N ASN A 28 -18.22 6.05 2.70
CA ASN A 28 -19.05 6.86 3.60
C ASN A 28 -18.28 7.39 4.82
N LEU A 29 -16.96 7.22 4.89
CA LEU A 29 -16.15 7.66 6.04
C LEU A 29 -15.67 9.11 5.94
N SER A 30 -15.94 9.80 4.83
CA SER A 30 -15.62 11.22 4.73
C SER A 30 -16.55 12.06 5.63
N PRO A 31 -16.08 13.22 6.15
CA PRO A 31 -16.86 14.03 7.10
C PRO A 31 -18.26 14.39 6.61
N HIS A 32 -18.42 14.63 5.31
CA HIS A 32 -19.70 14.96 4.69
C HIS A 32 -20.64 13.74 4.51
N ARG A 33 -20.07 12.53 4.41
CA ARG A 33 -20.80 11.30 4.09
C ARG A 33 -21.01 10.37 5.27
N ILE A 34 -20.35 10.64 6.40
CA ILE A 34 -20.55 9.89 7.64
C ILE A 34 -22.02 9.85 8.07
N LYS A 35 -22.83 10.82 7.62
CA LYS A 35 -24.29 10.86 7.83
C LYS A 35 -25.04 9.72 7.14
N GLN A 36 -24.45 9.15 6.09
CA GLN A 36 -24.97 8.04 5.29
C GLN A 36 -24.37 6.70 5.73
N PHE A 37 -23.47 6.69 6.73
CA PHE A 37 -22.88 5.47 7.25
C PHE A 37 -23.98 4.58 7.84
N SER A 38 -24.10 3.37 7.29
CA SER A 38 -25.19 2.44 7.58
C SER A 38 -24.72 1.23 8.38
N PHE A 39 -25.67 0.47 8.94
CA PHE A 39 -25.35 -0.81 9.58
C PHE A 39 -24.62 -1.77 8.65
N ASN A 40 -25.03 -1.83 7.37
CA ASN A 40 -24.34 -2.62 6.37
C ASN A 40 -22.88 -2.19 6.19
N ASP A 41 -22.59 -0.88 6.19
CA ASP A 41 -21.20 -0.40 6.11
C ASP A 41 -20.38 -0.86 7.33
N ALA A 42 -20.98 -0.85 8.52
CA ALA A 42 -20.36 -1.38 9.73
C ALA A 42 -20.09 -2.89 9.65
N GLU A 43 -21.02 -3.68 9.11
CA GLU A 43 -20.82 -5.11 8.89
C GLU A 43 -19.67 -5.38 7.91
N GLN A 44 -19.60 -4.62 6.81
CA GLN A 44 -18.52 -4.76 5.84
C GLN A 44 -17.16 -4.40 6.46
N LEU A 45 -17.09 -3.34 7.29
CA LEU A 45 -15.87 -2.99 8.00
C LEU A 45 -15.42 -4.09 8.97
N CYS A 46 -16.37 -4.70 9.70
CA CYS A 46 -16.07 -5.83 10.58
C CYS A 46 -15.51 -7.04 9.81
N SER A 47 -15.90 -7.24 8.55
CA SER A 47 -15.38 -8.34 7.72
C SER A 47 -13.92 -8.12 7.28
N ILE A 48 -13.47 -6.86 7.19
CA ILE A 48 -12.14 -6.50 6.71
C ILE A 48 -11.16 -6.27 7.86
N ILE A 49 -11.59 -5.58 8.90
CA ILE A 49 -10.70 -5.15 9.98
C ILE A 49 -10.68 -6.24 11.06
N PRO A 50 -9.55 -6.94 11.24
CA PRO A 50 -9.43 -7.95 12.27
C PRO A 50 -9.60 -7.31 13.66
N GLY A 51 -10.40 -7.94 14.52
CA GLY A 51 -10.68 -7.46 15.88
C GLY A 51 -11.99 -6.68 16.03
N PHE A 52 -12.73 -6.45 14.95
CA PHE A 52 -14.07 -5.87 15.02
C PHE A 52 -15.11 -6.98 15.24
N SER A 53 -15.58 -7.13 16.48
CA SER A 53 -16.50 -8.24 16.85
C SER A 53 -17.99 -7.91 16.71
N SER A 54 -18.36 -6.62 16.73
CA SER A 54 -19.76 -6.21 16.75
C SER A 54 -20.01 -4.98 15.86
N PRO A 55 -20.71 -5.15 14.72
CA PRO A 55 -21.11 -4.05 13.84
C PRO A 55 -21.94 -2.98 14.54
N SER A 56 -22.79 -3.36 15.50
CA SER A 56 -23.63 -2.43 16.26
C SER A 56 -22.81 -1.43 17.06
N LEU A 57 -21.70 -1.87 17.67
CA LEU A 57 -20.81 -1.00 18.42
C LEU A 57 -20.02 -0.05 17.52
N VAL A 58 -19.67 -0.51 16.31
CA VAL A 58 -19.04 0.34 15.29
C VAL A 58 -20.03 1.43 14.86
N LEU A 59 -21.27 1.06 14.51
CA LEU A 59 -22.29 2.01 14.10
C LEU A 59 -22.54 3.08 15.16
N MET A 60 -22.77 2.66 16.41
CA MET A 60 -22.98 3.58 17.53
C MET A 60 -21.83 4.57 17.70
N GLU A 61 -20.59 4.10 17.61
CA GLU A 61 -19.42 4.96 17.76
C GLU A 61 -19.27 5.97 16.61
N PHE A 62 -19.59 5.57 15.38
CA PHE A 62 -19.62 6.45 14.22
C PHE A 62 -20.76 7.48 14.29
N GLU A 63 -21.92 7.11 14.85
CA GLU A 63 -23.02 8.03 15.13
C GLU A 63 -22.63 9.09 16.17
N LEU A 64 -21.91 8.70 17.22
CA LEU A 64 -21.37 9.64 18.20
C LEU A 64 -20.32 10.55 17.56
N LEU A 65 -19.39 9.99 16.77
CA LEU A 65 -18.34 10.75 16.09
C LEU A 65 -18.92 11.80 15.13
N ARG A 66 -20.02 11.48 14.44
CA ARG A 66 -20.71 12.40 13.50
C ARG A 66 -21.03 13.75 14.15
N SER A 67 -21.39 13.77 15.43
CA SER A 67 -21.66 15.02 16.15
C SER A 67 -20.38 15.84 16.38
N ALA A 68 -19.29 15.16 16.75
CA ALA A 68 -17.99 15.75 17.06
C ALA A 68 -17.25 16.29 15.83
N ILE A 69 -17.39 15.64 14.67
CA ILE A 69 -16.69 16.02 13.43
C ILE A 69 -17.51 16.96 12.52
N SER A 70 -18.63 17.50 13.01
CA SER A 70 -19.49 18.39 12.21
C SER A 70 -18.79 19.65 11.67
N ALA A 71 -17.70 20.08 12.34
CA ALA A 71 -16.86 21.19 11.91
C ALA A 71 -15.66 20.78 11.00
N CYS A 72 -15.40 19.48 10.83
CA CYS A 72 -14.29 18.98 10.01
C CYS A 72 -14.69 18.90 8.53
N THR A 73 -13.81 19.35 7.63
CA THR A 73 -14.01 19.28 6.17
C THR A 73 -13.17 18.20 5.51
N THR A 74 -11.96 17.93 6.04
CA THR A 74 -11.04 16.92 5.47
C THR A 74 -10.86 15.72 6.41
N ILE A 75 -10.41 14.60 5.84
CA ILE A 75 -10.08 13.39 6.60
C ILE A 75 -8.92 13.67 7.58
N ASP A 76 -7.95 14.51 7.18
CA ASP A 76 -6.82 14.88 8.03
C ASP A 76 -7.27 15.61 9.31
N GLN A 77 -8.28 16.48 9.21
CA GLN A 77 -8.86 17.16 10.35
C GLN A 77 -9.58 16.18 11.29
N VAL A 78 -10.27 15.17 10.75
CA VAL A 78 -10.88 14.11 11.56
C VAL A 78 -9.82 13.31 12.31
N ILE A 79 -8.72 12.97 11.66
CA ILE A 79 -7.62 12.24 12.29
C ILE A 79 -6.94 13.09 13.36
N ALA A 80 -6.73 14.38 13.10
CA ALA A 80 -6.21 15.31 14.10
C ALA A 80 -7.15 15.38 15.31
N HIS A 81 -8.47 15.47 15.08
CA HIS A 81 -9.46 15.45 16.14
C HIS A 81 -9.40 14.14 16.94
N LEU A 82 -9.43 12.98 16.28
CA LEU A 82 -9.33 11.66 16.92
C LEU A 82 -8.07 11.51 17.78
N LYS A 83 -6.93 12.08 17.35
CA LYS A 83 -5.70 12.13 18.16
C LYS A 83 -5.85 12.99 19.42
N THR A 84 -6.58 14.11 19.35
CA THR A 84 -6.82 14.97 20.53
C THR A 84 -7.75 14.34 21.55
N VAL A 85 -8.78 13.62 21.11
CA VAL A 85 -9.74 12.93 22.00
C VAL A 85 -9.24 11.56 22.48
N GLY A 86 -8.07 11.11 22.00
CA GLY A 86 -7.38 9.91 22.47
C GLY A 86 -8.22 8.64 22.31
N HIS A 87 -8.57 8.01 23.44
CA HIS A 87 -9.27 6.72 23.48
C HIS A 87 -10.80 6.82 23.48
N ALA A 88 -11.38 8.01 23.25
CA ALA A 88 -12.83 8.18 23.21
C ALA A 88 -13.51 7.40 22.06
N TYR A 89 -12.80 7.24 20.94
CA TYR A 89 -13.30 6.55 19.75
C TYR A 89 -12.28 5.50 19.24
N PRO A 90 -12.10 4.38 19.96
CA PRO A 90 -11.09 3.39 19.62
C PRO A 90 -11.35 2.70 18.28
N ARG A 91 -12.61 2.36 17.94
CA ARG A 91 -12.95 1.71 16.67
C ARG A 91 -12.89 2.70 15.53
N ALA A 92 -13.40 3.91 15.71
CA ALA A 92 -13.31 4.91 14.65
C ALA A 92 -11.86 5.27 14.36
N SER A 93 -11.02 5.45 15.39
CA SER A 93 -9.59 5.70 15.21
C SER A 93 -8.89 4.59 14.44
N LEU A 94 -9.22 3.32 14.71
CA LEU A 94 -8.67 2.18 13.96
C LEU A 94 -9.09 2.22 12.48
N VAL A 95 -10.37 2.51 12.19
CA VAL A 95 -10.88 2.61 10.82
C VAL A 95 -10.18 3.73 10.05
N TYR A 96 -10.01 4.92 10.65
CA TYR A 96 -9.33 6.03 10.01
C TYR A 96 -7.82 5.79 9.83
N ASN A 97 -7.17 5.10 10.78
CA ASN A 97 -5.78 4.66 10.60
C ASN A 97 -5.66 3.67 9.44
N PHE A 98 -6.58 2.70 9.36
CA PHE A 98 -6.62 1.76 8.24
C PHE A 98 -6.80 2.50 6.92
N LEU A 99 -7.73 3.46 6.86
CA LEU A 99 -7.99 4.30 5.69
C LEU A 99 -6.74 5.01 5.16
N VAL A 100 -5.89 5.55 6.04
CA VAL A 100 -4.65 6.23 5.64
C VAL A 100 -3.55 5.26 5.24
N THR A 101 -3.52 4.06 5.83
CA THR A 101 -2.56 3.02 5.43
C THR A 101 -2.94 2.31 4.13
N LEU A 102 -4.21 2.41 3.71
CA LEU A 102 -4.65 1.83 2.45
C LEU A 102 -3.94 2.54 1.29
N PRO A 103 -3.40 1.78 0.31
CA PRO A 103 -2.79 2.36 -0.88
C PRO A 103 -3.88 2.95 -1.78
N VAL A 104 -4.32 4.18 -1.48
CA VAL A 104 -5.37 4.90 -2.23
C VAL A 104 -4.86 5.39 -3.59
N SER A 105 -3.55 5.60 -3.75
CA SER A 105 -2.97 6.01 -5.04
C SER A 105 -2.03 4.94 -5.60
N VAL A 106 -2.38 4.43 -6.78
CA VAL A 106 -1.53 3.54 -7.59
C VAL A 106 -0.45 4.35 -8.33
N ALA A 107 -0.48 5.69 -8.29
CA ALA A 107 0.38 6.55 -9.09
C ALA A 107 1.89 6.37 -8.81
N SER A 108 2.28 6.18 -7.55
CA SER A 108 3.68 5.87 -7.21
C SER A 108 4.09 4.52 -7.80
N ASN A 109 3.20 3.52 -7.65
CA ASN A 109 3.41 2.19 -8.21
C ASN A 109 3.43 2.20 -9.74
N GLU A 110 2.61 3.00 -10.43
CA GLU A 110 2.60 3.15 -11.88
C GLU A 110 3.92 3.73 -12.41
N ARG A 111 4.51 4.70 -11.70
CA ARG A 111 5.84 5.23 -12.04
C ARG A 111 6.92 4.15 -11.87
N SER A 112 6.85 3.37 -10.79
CA SER A 112 7.75 2.21 -10.58
C SER A 112 7.53 1.10 -11.61
N PHE A 113 6.29 0.85 -12.03
CA PHE A 113 5.96 -0.11 -13.09
C PHE A 113 6.40 0.37 -14.47
N SER A 114 6.39 1.67 -14.73
CA SER A 114 6.94 2.25 -15.96
C SER A 114 8.44 2.00 -16.07
N LYS A 115 9.19 2.20 -14.97
CA LYS A 115 10.61 1.81 -14.90
C LYS A 115 10.80 0.30 -15.04
N MET A 116 9.95 -0.50 -14.41
CA MET A 116 9.99 -1.97 -14.52
C MET A 116 9.69 -2.46 -15.94
N LYS A 117 8.85 -1.75 -16.70
CA LYS A 117 8.56 -2.03 -18.11
C LYS A 117 9.82 -1.93 -18.98
N ILE A 118 10.70 -0.96 -18.71
CA ILE A 118 12.01 -0.81 -19.39
C ILE A 118 12.90 -2.02 -19.07
N ILE A 119 13.04 -2.37 -17.79
CA ILE A 119 13.81 -3.56 -17.35
C ILE A 119 13.27 -4.85 -17.99
N LYS A 120 11.95 -4.93 -18.18
CA LYS A 120 11.24 -6.12 -18.65
C LYS A 120 11.18 -6.28 -20.18
N ASN A 121 11.12 -5.19 -20.94
CA ASN A 121 11.01 -5.26 -22.41
C ASN A 121 12.36 -5.10 -23.11
N ASP A 122 13.21 -4.18 -22.66
CA ASP A 122 14.43 -3.84 -23.40
C ASP A 122 15.60 -4.74 -23.00
N LEU A 123 15.66 -5.16 -21.73
CA LEU A 123 16.78 -5.95 -21.18
C LEU A 123 16.51 -7.46 -21.07
N ARG A 124 15.26 -7.92 -21.20
CA ARG A 124 14.91 -9.34 -20.97
C ARG A 124 15.34 -10.29 -22.09
N ASN A 125 15.46 -9.80 -23.32
CA ASN A 125 16.02 -10.61 -24.41
C ASN A 125 17.53 -10.90 -24.22
N ALA A 126 18.20 -10.23 -23.27
CA ALA A 126 19.63 -10.38 -22.99
C ALA A 126 19.96 -11.00 -21.62
N LEU A 127 19.01 -11.12 -20.69
CA LEU A 127 19.28 -11.45 -19.28
C LEU A 127 18.63 -12.77 -18.80
N LYS A 128 19.40 -13.61 -18.10
CA LYS A 128 18.91 -14.82 -17.40
C LYS A 128 18.00 -14.43 -16.22
N ASN A 129 17.03 -15.29 -15.87
CA ASN A 129 16.00 -15.05 -14.84
C ASN A 129 16.56 -14.55 -13.50
N GLU A 130 17.68 -15.08 -13.01
CA GLU A 130 18.30 -14.64 -11.74
C GLU A 130 18.70 -13.16 -11.78
N LYS A 131 19.33 -12.71 -12.87
CA LYS A 131 19.72 -11.30 -13.04
C LYS A 131 18.51 -10.37 -13.10
N PHE A 132 17.41 -10.85 -13.69
CA PHE A 132 16.15 -10.09 -13.74
C PHE A 132 15.54 -9.92 -12.35
N THR A 133 15.55 -10.97 -11.52
CA THR A 133 15.07 -10.91 -10.13
C THR A 133 15.88 -9.90 -9.31
N HIS A 134 17.21 -9.91 -9.41
CA HIS A 134 18.06 -8.95 -8.72
C HIS A 134 17.82 -7.51 -9.18
N LEU A 135 17.58 -7.28 -10.48
CA LEU A 135 17.27 -5.94 -11.00
C LEU A 135 15.91 -5.42 -10.52
N ILE A 136 14.89 -6.29 -10.41
CA ILE A 136 13.61 -5.91 -9.81
C ILE A 136 13.79 -5.51 -8.36
N LEU A 137 14.57 -6.27 -7.59
CA LEU A 137 14.88 -5.95 -6.20
C LEU A 137 15.55 -4.57 -6.08
N CYS A 138 16.56 -4.30 -6.91
CA CYS A 138 17.21 -3.00 -6.93
C CYS A 138 16.29 -1.86 -7.36
N ALA A 139 15.34 -2.11 -8.26
CA ALA A 139 14.37 -1.11 -8.68
C ALA A 139 13.31 -0.82 -7.60
N ALA A 140 12.91 -1.83 -6.81
CA ALA A 140 11.98 -1.68 -5.69
C ALA A 140 12.63 -0.93 -4.52
N GLU A 141 13.89 -1.25 -4.23
CA GLU A 141 14.69 -0.62 -3.16
C GLU A 141 15.50 0.58 -3.66
N TYR A 142 15.06 1.22 -4.76
CA TYR A 142 15.79 2.33 -5.38
C TYR A 142 16.03 3.47 -4.40
N ASP A 143 15.08 3.77 -3.52
CA ASP A 143 15.21 4.87 -2.56
C ASP A 143 16.39 4.63 -1.60
N ILE A 144 16.58 3.38 -1.17
CA ILE A 144 17.73 2.98 -0.32
C ILE A 144 19.01 2.98 -1.15
N LEU A 145 19.00 2.37 -2.33
CA LEU A 145 20.18 2.29 -3.20
C LEU A 145 20.63 3.66 -3.72
N SER A 146 19.73 4.63 -3.85
CA SER A 146 20.05 5.99 -4.26
C SER A 146 20.90 6.73 -3.24
N THR A 147 20.89 6.28 -1.98
CA THR A 147 21.76 6.78 -0.90
C THR A 147 23.13 6.10 -0.87
N ALA A 148 23.29 4.98 -1.58
CA ALA A 148 24.55 4.26 -1.64
C ALA A 148 25.52 4.94 -2.63
N ASP A 149 26.75 5.17 -2.19
CA ASP A 149 27.81 5.72 -3.03
C ASP A 149 28.38 4.62 -3.93
N LEU A 150 27.82 4.53 -5.14
CA LEU A 150 28.23 3.55 -6.15
C LEU A 150 29.69 3.69 -6.55
N ASP A 151 30.23 4.91 -6.57
CA ASP A 151 31.62 5.17 -6.94
C ASP A 151 32.57 4.63 -5.87
N LYS A 152 32.24 4.86 -4.59
CA LYS A 152 32.98 4.27 -3.47
C LYS A 152 32.91 2.75 -3.49
N MET A 153 31.73 2.17 -3.70
CA MET A 153 31.56 0.72 -3.79
C MET A 153 32.34 0.12 -4.97
N ALA A 154 32.36 0.79 -6.12
CA ALA A 154 33.13 0.37 -7.29
C ALA A 154 34.63 0.43 -7.03
N ALA A 155 35.10 1.48 -6.35
CA ALA A 155 36.50 1.63 -5.94
C ALA A 155 36.92 0.52 -4.95
N GLU A 156 36.12 0.27 -3.92
CA GLU A 156 36.35 -0.81 -2.95
C GLU A 156 36.37 -2.18 -3.62
N TRP A 157 35.40 -2.47 -4.50
CA TRP A 157 35.37 -3.71 -5.29
C TRP A 157 36.58 -3.84 -6.21
N GLY A 158 37.03 -2.75 -6.83
CA GLY A 158 38.21 -2.70 -7.67
C GLY A 158 39.51 -3.04 -6.92
N GLN A 159 39.59 -2.64 -5.64
CA GLN A 159 40.71 -2.91 -4.75
C GLN A 159 40.71 -4.33 -4.14
N MET A 160 39.59 -5.08 -4.22
CA MET A 160 39.55 -6.45 -3.71
C MET A 160 40.47 -7.38 -4.52
N LYS A 161 41.35 -8.11 -3.82
CA LYS A 161 42.25 -9.13 -4.41
C LYS A 161 41.48 -10.32 -5.03
N ASN A 162 40.30 -10.64 -4.51
CA ASN A 162 39.47 -11.74 -5.01
C ASN A 162 38.05 -11.23 -5.28
N ARG A 163 37.79 -10.85 -6.54
CA ARG A 163 36.55 -10.15 -6.95
C ARG A 163 35.34 -11.06 -7.14
N ARG A 164 35.54 -12.39 -7.10
CA ARG A 164 34.46 -13.38 -7.14
C ARG A 164 33.99 -13.66 -5.73
N VAL A 165 32.93 -12.97 -5.32
CA VAL A 165 32.24 -13.27 -4.06
C VAL A 165 31.35 -14.48 -4.27
N LYS A 166 31.56 -15.55 -3.50
CA LYS A 166 30.56 -16.63 -3.39
C LYS A 166 29.41 -16.08 -2.54
N VAL A 167 28.30 -15.77 -3.18
CA VAL A 167 27.05 -15.49 -2.48
C VAL A 167 26.52 -16.83 -1.98
N THR A 168 26.85 -17.21 -0.74
CA THR A 168 26.19 -18.32 -0.07
C THR A 168 24.87 -17.82 0.45
N CYS A 169 23.77 -18.24 -0.18
CA CYS A 169 22.45 -18.07 0.39
C CYS A 169 22.32 -19.09 1.53
N ASP A 170 22.46 -18.64 2.76
CA ASP A 170 22.03 -19.45 3.92
C ASP A 170 20.52 -19.65 3.79
N LYS A 171 20.13 -20.93 3.73
CA LYS A 171 18.75 -21.38 3.54
C LYS A 171 17.94 -21.27 4.81
#